data_AF-H1YBY7-F1
#
_entry.id   AF-H1YBY7-F1
#
_cell.length_a   1.000
_cell.length_b   1.000
_cell.length_c   1.000
_cell.angle_alpha   90.00
_cell.angle_beta   90.00
_cell.angle_gamma   90.00
#
_symmetry.space_group_name_H-M   'P 1'
#
loop_
_entity.id
_entity.type
_entity.pdbx_description
1 polymer ?
#
loop_
_entity_poly.entity_id
_entity_poly.type
_entity_poly.pdbx_seq_one_letter_code
_entity_poly.pdbx_strand_id
1 'polypeptide(L)'
;MSKHTDFIRSPITDVLKDVVAANAAIGNGIETYPLTEYIMQSVFLKMTGFQEQKMKCISWELATNDYEHRYNRYTKKPLGECSTYDEKKIVYKDLIGLLKKNNPDFNLNTAINRVEIRRNTFTAIRELFLNSNLSSWAESSFLELSSGVLFTHEQFATENDLLVNILQDKYSLLYDHRNRCAHNTQSYQENLPTLATILSKNYKDDNYFVRFTLLILIDNIFRALYDKYLAIMEEG
;
A
#
# COMPACT_ATOMS: atom_id res chain seq x y z
N MET A 1 -9.90 -3.30 23.15
CA MET A 1 -9.20 -3.61 21.88
C MET A 1 -7.72 -3.25 22.06
N SER A 2 -6.79 -4.04 21.53
CA SER A 2 -5.34 -3.75 21.59
C SER A 2 -5.04 -2.45 20.81
N LYS A 3 -4.07 -1.64 21.28
CA LYS A 3 -3.60 -0.45 20.53
C LYS A 3 -3.14 -0.81 19.12
N HIS A 4 -2.59 -2.01 18.93
CA HIS A 4 -2.21 -2.49 17.60
C HIS A 4 -3.43 -2.79 16.74
N THR A 5 -4.49 -3.39 17.28
CA THR A 5 -5.72 -3.63 16.52
C THR A 5 -6.34 -2.33 16.01
N ASP A 6 -6.41 -1.30 16.86
CA ASP A 6 -6.92 0.01 16.44
C ASP A 6 -6.07 0.61 15.30
N PHE A 7 -4.75 0.51 15.41
CA PHE A 7 -3.83 0.95 14.35
C PHE A 7 -3.96 0.14 13.06
N ILE A 8 -4.06 -1.19 13.13
CA ILE A 8 -4.23 -2.05 11.96
C ILE A 8 -5.52 -1.67 11.22
N ARG A 9 -6.61 -1.41 11.94
CA ARG A 9 -7.91 -1.02 11.38
C ARG A 9 -7.96 0.44 10.88
N SER A 10 -7.06 1.31 11.34
CA SER A 10 -6.98 2.70 10.84
C SER A 10 -6.62 2.73 9.35
N PRO A 11 -7.29 3.53 8.49
CA PRO A 11 -7.02 3.54 7.07
C PRO A 11 -5.73 4.33 6.75
N ILE A 12 -4.90 3.82 5.83
CA ILE A 12 -3.72 4.56 5.35
C ILE A 12 -4.08 5.89 4.66
N THR A 13 -5.33 6.04 4.22
CA THR A 13 -5.84 7.26 3.60
C THR A 13 -5.89 8.44 4.56
N ASP A 14 -5.82 8.24 5.87
CA ASP A 14 -5.76 9.36 6.83
C ASP A 14 -4.48 10.19 6.64
N VAL A 15 -3.36 9.55 6.27
CA VAL A 15 -2.11 10.26 5.91
C VAL A 15 -2.33 11.21 4.72
N LEU A 16 -3.16 10.79 3.75
CA LEU A 16 -3.50 11.60 2.58
C LEU A 16 -4.48 12.72 2.90
N LYS A 17 -5.46 12.46 3.78
CA LYS A 17 -6.38 13.51 4.25
C LYS A 17 -5.61 14.63 4.94
N ASP A 18 -4.66 14.27 5.80
CA ASP A 18 -3.83 15.23 6.53
C ASP A 18 -3.03 16.12 5.60
N VAL A 19 -2.41 15.55 4.55
CA VAL A 19 -1.63 16.37 3.61
C VAL A 19 -2.52 17.25 2.73
N VAL A 20 -3.66 16.75 2.26
CA VAL A 20 -4.60 17.55 1.47
C VAL A 20 -5.10 18.74 2.30
N ALA A 21 -5.47 18.49 3.56
CA ALA A 21 -5.90 19.56 4.47
C ALA A 21 -4.78 20.56 4.77
N ALA A 22 -3.56 20.09 5.04
CA ALA A 22 -2.41 20.95 5.37
C ALA A 22 -2.00 21.87 4.21
N ASN A 23 -2.28 21.49 2.96
CA ASN A 23 -1.86 22.23 1.78
C ASN A 23 -2.99 23.03 1.13
N ALA A 24 -4.21 22.99 1.66
CA ALA A 24 -5.38 23.63 1.05
C ALA A 24 -5.23 25.15 0.81
N ALA A 25 -4.41 25.83 1.62
CA ALA A 25 -4.21 27.28 1.54
C ALA A 25 -3.06 27.72 0.61
N ILE A 26 -2.26 26.79 0.07
CA ILE A 26 -1.05 27.12 -0.71
C ILE A 26 -1.40 27.69 -2.10
N GLY A 27 -2.57 27.33 -2.65
CA GLY A 27 -2.97 27.68 -4.01
C GLY A 27 -2.44 26.69 -5.06
N ASN A 28 -2.69 26.99 -6.33
CA ASN A 28 -2.38 26.12 -7.48
C ASN A 28 -1.68 26.85 -8.65
N GLY A 29 -1.10 28.02 -8.41
CA GLY A 29 -0.36 28.78 -9.43
C GLY A 29 1.02 28.16 -9.73
N ILE A 30 1.67 28.63 -10.79
CA ILE A 30 2.98 28.12 -11.26
C ILE A 30 4.04 28.23 -10.16
N GLU A 31 3.95 29.24 -9.30
CA GLU A 31 4.84 29.46 -8.16
C GLU A 31 4.83 28.31 -7.14
N THR A 32 3.76 27.52 -7.11
CA THR A 32 3.59 26.40 -6.18
C THR A 32 4.06 25.06 -6.77
N TYR A 33 4.28 24.99 -8.08
CA TYR A 33 4.68 23.77 -8.79
C TYR A 33 5.96 23.11 -8.24
N PRO A 34 7.03 23.86 -7.87
CA PRO A 34 8.23 23.26 -7.30
C PRO A 34 8.02 22.55 -5.95
N LEU A 35 6.94 22.88 -5.22
CA LEU A 35 6.64 22.27 -3.93
C LEU A 35 6.11 20.83 -4.06
N THR A 36 5.57 20.49 -5.22
CA THR A 36 4.92 19.21 -5.51
C THR A 36 5.81 18.03 -5.17
N GLU A 37 7.05 18.04 -5.65
CA GLU A 37 7.97 16.90 -5.45
C GLU A 37 8.27 16.70 -3.97
N TYR A 38 8.59 17.78 -3.24
CA TYR A 38 8.89 17.71 -1.81
C TYR A 38 7.70 17.21 -1.00
N ILE A 39 6.49 17.70 -1.30
CA ILE A 39 5.27 17.31 -0.59
C ILE A 39 4.92 15.85 -0.90
N MET A 40 4.86 15.48 -2.19
CA MET A 40 4.51 14.13 -2.60
C MET A 40 5.53 13.09 -2.12
N GLN A 41 6.82 13.39 -2.18
CA GLN A 41 7.89 12.53 -1.65
C GLN A 41 7.73 12.32 -0.13
N SER A 42 7.49 13.40 0.62
CA SER A 42 7.32 13.33 2.08
C SER A 42 6.12 12.48 2.47
N VAL A 43 4.98 12.67 1.80
CA VAL A 43 3.76 11.88 2.01
C VAL A 43 3.99 10.42 1.65
N PHE A 44 4.66 10.16 0.53
CA PHE A 44 4.97 8.81 0.08
C PHE A 44 5.84 8.04 1.09
N LEU A 45 6.85 8.69 1.67
CA LEU A 45 7.65 8.10 2.75
C LEU A 45 6.83 7.84 4.02
N LYS A 46 5.92 8.75 4.39
CA LYS A 46 5.00 8.54 5.52
C LYS A 46 4.07 7.34 5.28
N MET A 47 3.49 7.22 4.08
CA MET A 47 2.59 6.11 3.74
C MET A 47 3.31 4.75 3.71
N THR A 48 4.52 4.69 3.12
CA THR A 48 5.32 3.46 3.09
C THR A 48 5.70 3.03 4.51
N GLY A 49 6.16 3.96 5.35
CA GLY A 49 6.43 3.69 6.77
C GLY A 49 5.18 3.25 7.55
N PHE A 50 4.03 3.89 7.33
CA PHE A 50 2.76 3.47 7.92
C PHE A 50 2.42 2.02 7.57
N GLN A 51 2.57 1.64 6.31
CA GLN A 51 2.29 0.28 5.85
C GLN A 51 3.28 -0.73 6.42
N GLU A 52 4.57 -0.42 6.47
CA GLU A 52 5.62 -1.24 7.07
C GLU A 52 5.32 -1.54 8.54
N GLN A 53 4.97 -0.51 9.32
CA GLN A 53 4.58 -0.68 10.72
C GLN A 53 3.30 -1.49 10.85
N LYS A 54 2.34 -1.31 9.95
CA LYS A 54 1.11 -2.10 9.96
C LYS A 54 1.39 -3.59 9.75
N MET A 55 2.28 -3.94 8.82
CA MET A 55 2.68 -5.33 8.61
C MET A 55 3.31 -5.93 9.87
N LYS A 56 4.17 -5.18 10.56
CA LYS A 56 4.78 -5.59 11.83
C LYS A 56 3.73 -5.79 12.93
N CYS A 57 2.80 -4.86 13.09
CA CYS A 57 1.70 -4.98 14.04
C CYS A 57 0.84 -6.21 13.77
N ILE A 58 0.47 -6.48 12.50
CA ILE A 58 -0.28 -7.70 12.14
C ILE A 58 0.52 -8.94 12.57
N SER A 59 1.79 -9.03 12.19
CA SER A 59 2.64 -10.17 12.56
C SER A 59 2.75 -10.36 14.07
N TRP A 60 2.82 -9.28 14.86
CA TRP A 60 2.85 -9.35 16.32
C TRP A 60 1.53 -9.83 16.93
N GLU A 61 0.40 -9.33 16.44
CA GLU A 61 -0.92 -9.75 16.95
C GLU A 61 -1.18 -11.23 16.62
N LEU A 62 -0.82 -11.69 15.40
CA LEU A 62 -0.91 -13.10 15.02
C LEU A 62 -0.03 -13.99 15.91
N ALA A 63 1.20 -13.56 16.19
CA ALA A 63 2.13 -14.29 17.06
C ALA A 63 1.74 -14.24 18.54
N THR A 64 0.91 -13.27 18.95
CA THR A 64 0.38 -13.22 20.31
C THR A 64 -0.55 -14.40 20.56
N ASN A 65 -1.36 -14.75 19.55
CA ASN A 65 -2.37 -15.81 19.65
C ASN A 65 -1.84 -17.20 19.26
N ASP A 66 -0.85 -17.30 18.35
CA ASP A 66 -0.27 -18.58 17.92
C ASP A 66 1.23 -18.67 18.27
N TYR A 67 1.56 -19.53 19.24
CA TYR A 67 2.94 -19.74 19.72
C TYR A 67 3.85 -20.44 18.70
N GLU A 68 3.31 -21.32 17.85
CA GLU A 68 4.08 -21.99 16.81
C GLU A 68 4.45 -21.00 15.71
N HIS A 69 3.49 -20.15 15.33
CA HIS A 69 3.71 -19.03 14.43
C HIS A 69 4.76 -18.07 14.99
N ARG A 70 4.69 -17.74 16.29
CA ARG A 70 5.70 -16.90 16.97
C ARG A 70 7.10 -17.47 16.84
N TYR A 71 7.29 -18.76 17.13
CA TYR A 71 8.60 -19.39 17.01
C TYR A 71 9.12 -19.40 15.57
N ASN A 72 8.24 -19.68 14.60
CA ASN A 72 8.61 -19.65 13.19
C ASN A 72 9.06 -18.25 12.75
N ARG A 73 8.32 -17.20 13.11
CA ARG A 73 8.58 -15.83 12.64
C ARG A 73 9.62 -15.06 13.41
N TYR A 74 9.79 -15.29 14.70
CA TYR A 74 10.77 -14.53 15.49
C TYR A 74 12.05 -15.31 15.80
N THR A 75 12.08 -16.62 15.57
CA THR A 75 13.28 -17.43 15.81
C THR A 75 13.85 -18.05 14.53
N LYS A 76 13.02 -18.65 13.67
CA LYS A 76 13.52 -19.35 12.46
C LYS A 76 13.67 -18.44 11.25
N LYS A 77 12.67 -17.60 10.99
CA LYS A 77 12.56 -16.79 9.76
C LYS A 77 12.11 -15.36 10.10
N PRO A 78 12.99 -14.54 10.70
CA PRO A 78 12.70 -13.15 11.04
C PRO A 78 12.33 -12.34 9.80
N LEU A 79 11.29 -11.53 9.95
CA LEU A 79 10.96 -10.45 9.01
C LEU A 79 11.89 -9.26 9.28
N GLY A 80 12.31 -8.55 8.24
CA GLY A 80 13.04 -7.30 8.35
C GLY A 80 12.08 -6.13 8.59
N GLU A 81 12.19 -5.11 7.75
CA GLU A 81 11.35 -3.91 7.84
C GLU A 81 9.97 -4.06 7.18
N CYS A 82 9.70 -5.21 6.57
CA CYS A 82 8.48 -5.45 5.77
C CYS A 82 8.33 -4.48 4.59
N SER A 83 9.45 -3.94 4.09
CA SER A 83 9.48 -3.01 2.95
C SER A 83 9.34 -3.74 1.62
N THR A 84 9.89 -4.94 1.52
CA THR A 84 9.91 -5.73 0.27
C THR A 84 8.55 -6.36 -0.03
N TYR A 85 8.31 -6.70 -1.31
CA TYR A 85 7.11 -7.44 -1.69
C TYR A 85 7.07 -8.82 -1.04
N ASP A 86 8.20 -9.53 -1.02
CA ASP A 86 8.27 -10.90 -0.50
C ASP A 86 7.92 -10.96 0.99
N GLU A 87 8.37 -10.00 1.79
CA GLU A 87 7.98 -9.90 3.21
C GLU A 87 6.48 -9.62 3.38
N LYS A 88 5.91 -8.70 2.59
CA LYS A 88 4.45 -8.45 2.61
C LYS A 88 3.67 -9.69 2.20
N LYS A 89 4.14 -10.43 1.19
CA LYS A 89 3.57 -11.70 0.76
C LYS A 89 3.67 -12.76 1.86
N ILE A 90 4.74 -12.78 2.64
CA ILE A 90 4.87 -13.66 3.81
C ILE A 90 3.78 -13.33 4.84
N VAL A 91 3.66 -12.07 5.26
CA VAL A 91 2.64 -11.65 6.25
C VAL A 91 1.23 -11.96 5.76
N TYR A 92 0.97 -11.75 4.46
CA TYR A 92 -0.29 -12.12 3.83
C TYR A 92 -0.59 -13.61 3.91
N LYS A 93 0.40 -14.47 3.59
CA LYS A 93 0.25 -15.93 3.67
C LYS A 93 0.05 -16.41 5.10
N ASP A 94 0.73 -15.80 6.06
CA ASP A 94 0.57 -16.13 7.47
C ASP A 94 -0.84 -15.85 7.97
N LEU A 95 -1.38 -14.68 7.62
CA LEU A 95 -2.74 -14.30 7.95
C LEU A 95 -3.76 -15.29 7.36
N ILE A 96 -3.62 -15.65 6.08
CA ILE A 96 -4.49 -16.64 5.44
C ILE A 96 -4.31 -18.04 6.06
N GLY A 97 -3.07 -18.44 6.36
CA GLY A 97 -2.78 -19.73 6.98
C GLY A 97 -3.47 -19.88 8.34
N LEU A 98 -3.43 -18.83 9.16
CA LEU A 98 -4.12 -18.81 10.45
C LEU A 98 -5.65 -18.76 10.31
N LEU A 99 -6.16 -18.01 9.33
CA LEU A 99 -7.59 -18.02 9.00
C LEU A 99 -8.08 -19.43 8.62
N LYS A 100 -7.34 -20.14 7.76
CA LYS A 100 -7.65 -21.53 7.37
C LYS A 100 -7.48 -22.52 8.53
N LYS A 101 -6.53 -22.28 9.43
CA LYS A 101 -6.31 -23.11 10.63
C LYS A 101 -7.47 -23.00 11.62
N ASN A 102 -7.97 -21.78 11.85
CA ASN A 102 -9.05 -21.52 12.81
C ASN A 102 -10.44 -21.73 12.20
N ASN A 103 -10.59 -21.62 10.88
CA ASN A 103 -11.81 -21.93 10.15
C ASN A 103 -11.48 -22.75 8.88
N PRO A 104 -11.64 -24.09 8.90
CA PRO A 104 -11.33 -24.96 7.76
C PRO A 104 -12.14 -24.65 6.49
N ASP A 105 -13.35 -24.10 6.64
CA ASP A 105 -14.23 -23.71 5.52
C ASP A 105 -13.89 -22.32 4.95
N PHE A 106 -12.84 -21.67 5.47
CA PHE A 106 -12.41 -20.36 5.00
C PHE A 106 -12.01 -20.40 3.52
N ASN A 107 -12.79 -19.69 2.69
CA ASN A 107 -12.48 -19.45 1.29
C ASN A 107 -12.22 -17.96 1.05
N LEU A 108 -11.03 -17.65 0.56
CA LEU A 108 -10.61 -16.28 0.30
C LEU A 108 -11.55 -15.53 -0.67
N ASN A 109 -12.05 -16.22 -1.69
CA ASN A 109 -12.90 -15.61 -2.72
C ASN A 109 -14.28 -15.17 -2.18
N THR A 110 -14.76 -15.84 -1.12
CA THR A 110 -16.02 -15.48 -0.45
C THR A 110 -15.77 -14.59 0.76
N ALA A 111 -14.60 -14.69 1.40
CA ALA A 111 -14.25 -13.92 2.59
C ALA A 111 -14.06 -12.42 2.29
N ILE A 112 -13.50 -12.08 1.13
CA ILE A 112 -13.25 -10.68 0.74
C ILE A 112 -13.90 -10.33 -0.61
N ASN A 113 -14.54 -9.17 -0.67
CA ASN A 113 -15.11 -8.65 -1.90
C ASN A 113 -14.04 -7.86 -2.68
N ARG A 114 -13.32 -8.54 -3.59
CA ARG A 114 -12.26 -7.92 -4.41
C ARG A 114 -12.78 -6.79 -5.31
N VAL A 115 -14.00 -6.90 -5.83
CA VAL A 115 -14.61 -5.84 -6.65
C VAL A 115 -14.81 -4.57 -5.83
N GLU A 116 -15.29 -4.73 -4.60
CA GLU A 116 -15.48 -3.63 -3.66
C GLU A 116 -14.17 -3.03 -3.17
N ILE A 117 -13.17 -3.84 -2.81
CA ILE A 117 -11.84 -3.36 -2.42
C ILE A 117 -11.24 -2.50 -3.54
N ARG A 118 -11.33 -2.97 -4.80
CA ARG A 118 -10.89 -2.21 -5.96
C ARG A 118 -11.64 -0.89 -6.07
N ARG A 119 -12.97 -0.92 -6.03
CA ARG A 119 -13.82 0.28 -6.11
C ARG A 119 -13.45 1.29 -5.02
N ASN A 120 -13.38 0.85 -3.77
CA ASN A 120 -13.04 1.70 -2.62
C ASN A 120 -11.65 2.32 -2.76
N THR A 121 -10.67 1.58 -3.29
CA THR A 121 -9.32 2.09 -3.52
C THR A 121 -9.30 3.24 -4.52
N PHE A 122 -9.95 3.07 -5.69
CA PHE A 122 -10.00 4.12 -6.71
C PHE A 122 -10.87 5.31 -6.28
N THR A 123 -12.01 5.04 -5.63
CA THR A 123 -12.87 6.08 -5.08
C THR A 123 -12.12 6.93 -4.06
N ALA A 124 -11.35 6.30 -3.15
CA ALA A 124 -10.57 7.03 -2.16
C ALA A 124 -9.56 8.00 -2.80
N ILE A 125 -8.76 7.55 -3.77
CA ILE A 125 -7.82 8.44 -4.46
C ILE A 125 -8.55 9.57 -5.18
N ARG A 126 -9.63 9.25 -5.90
CA ARG A 126 -10.39 10.25 -6.64
C ARG A 126 -10.96 11.31 -5.70
N GLU A 127 -11.64 10.89 -4.63
CA GLU A 127 -12.30 11.82 -3.70
C GLU A 127 -11.30 12.66 -2.90
N LEU A 128 -10.16 12.09 -2.47
CA LEU A 128 -9.15 12.80 -1.70
C LEU A 128 -8.47 13.90 -2.51
N PHE A 129 -8.18 13.64 -3.77
CA PHE A 129 -7.41 14.55 -4.61
C PHE A 129 -8.27 15.44 -5.50
N LEU A 130 -9.53 15.08 -5.77
CA LEU A 130 -10.43 15.92 -6.57
C LEU A 130 -10.54 17.32 -5.96
N ASN A 131 -10.25 18.34 -6.77
CA ASN A 131 -10.21 19.75 -6.38
C ASN A 131 -9.10 20.13 -5.36
N SER A 132 -8.19 19.22 -5.04
CA SER A 132 -6.99 19.56 -4.27
C SER A 132 -5.95 20.24 -5.17
N ASN A 133 -5.16 21.14 -4.58
CA ASN A 133 -4.00 21.73 -5.25
C ASN A 133 -2.98 20.66 -5.69
N LEU A 134 -2.82 19.59 -4.89
CA LEU A 134 -1.95 18.45 -5.22
C LEU A 134 -2.32 17.78 -6.55
N SER A 135 -3.62 17.69 -6.88
CA SER A 135 -4.08 17.18 -8.17
C SER A 135 -3.79 18.14 -9.31
N SER A 136 -3.94 19.45 -9.09
CA SER A 136 -3.63 20.47 -10.10
C SER A 136 -2.15 20.52 -10.43
N TRP A 137 -1.28 20.33 -9.42
CA TRP A 137 0.16 20.32 -9.62
C TRP A 137 0.67 19.11 -10.42
N ALA A 138 -0.04 17.99 -10.39
CA ALA A 138 0.32 16.77 -11.13
C ALA A 138 -0.85 16.31 -12.02
N GLU A 139 -1.49 17.25 -12.70
CA GLU A 139 -2.77 17.07 -13.39
C GLU A 139 -2.73 15.94 -14.41
N SER A 140 -1.70 15.88 -15.25
CA SER A 140 -1.58 14.84 -16.28
C SER A 140 -1.62 13.43 -15.68
N SER A 141 -0.82 13.18 -14.63
CA SER A 141 -0.79 11.90 -13.94
C SER A 141 -2.11 11.57 -13.24
N PHE A 142 -2.78 12.58 -12.67
CA PHE A 142 -4.07 12.38 -12.01
C PHE A 142 -5.20 12.05 -13.01
N LEU A 143 -5.21 12.73 -14.17
CA LEU A 143 -6.17 12.48 -15.24
C LEU A 143 -5.95 11.11 -15.90
N GLU A 144 -4.70 10.69 -16.08
CA GLU A 144 -4.38 9.35 -16.58
C GLU A 144 -4.89 8.26 -15.63
N LEU A 145 -4.69 8.41 -14.31
CA LEU A 145 -5.26 7.48 -13.34
C LEU A 145 -6.80 7.48 -13.36
N SER A 146 -7.41 8.65 -13.55
CA SER A 146 -8.87 8.80 -13.55
C SER A 146 -9.55 8.24 -14.80
N SER A 147 -8.82 8.15 -15.91
CA SER A 147 -9.32 7.68 -17.22
C SER A 147 -8.96 6.22 -17.52
N GLY A 148 -7.95 5.66 -16.85
CA GLY A 148 -7.46 4.30 -17.08
C GLY A 148 -7.94 3.24 -16.08
N VAL A 149 -7.90 1.97 -16.51
CA VAL A 149 -7.99 0.82 -15.61
C VAL A 149 -6.56 0.43 -15.20
N LEU A 150 -6.12 0.83 -14.01
CA LEU A 150 -4.77 0.52 -13.52
C LEU A 150 -4.55 -1.00 -13.31
N PHE A 151 -5.60 -1.69 -12.85
CA PHE A 151 -5.61 -3.14 -12.59
C PHE A 151 -7.05 -3.69 -12.49
N THR A 152 -7.20 -5.01 -12.65
CA THR A 152 -8.46 -5.75 -12.49
C THR A 152 -8.52 -6.45 -11.12
N HIS A 153 -9.72 -6.88 -10.72
CA HIS A 153 -9.94 -7.52 -9.42
C HIS A 153 -9.34 -8.94 -9.29
N GLU A 154 -8.92 -9.54 -10.40
CA GLU A 154 -8.24 -10.84 -10.45
C GLU A 154 -6.75 -10.72 -10.14
N GLN A 155 -6.19 -9.50 -10.19
CA GLN A 155 -4.75 -9.27 -10.09
C GLN A 155 -4.22 -9.13 -8.65
N PHE A 156 -5.07 -9.27 -7.64
CA PHE A 156 -4.67 -9.16 -6.23
C PHE A 156 -5.47 -10.10 -5.33
N ALA A 157 -4.94 -10.29 -4.12
CA ALA A 157 -5.48 -11.15 -3.08
C ALA A 157 -5.92 -12.52 -3.63
N THR A 158 -4.97 -13.21 -4.26
CA THR A 158 -5.12 -14.60 -4.69
C THR A 158 -4.71 -15.55 -3.56
N GLU A 159 -5.00 -16.85 -3.67
CA GLU A 159 -4.63 -17.80 -2.61
C GLU A 159 -3.13 -17.83 -2.31
N ASN A 160 -2.29 -17.65 -3.34
CA ASN A 160 -0.84 -17.77 -3.21
C ASN A 160 -0.12 -16.44 -3.15
N ASP A 161 -0.73 -15.36 -3.66
CA ASP A 161 -0.05 -14.10 -3.93
C ASP A 161 -0.92 -12.90 -3.56
N LEU A 162 -0.28 -11.92 -2.90
CA LEU A 162 -0.88 -10.64 -2.56
C LEU A 162 -1.17 -9.83 -3.82
N LEU A 163 -0.21 -9.78 -4.75
CA LEU A 163 -0.30 -9.10 -6.04
C LEU A 163 0.19 -10.05 -7.15
N VAL A 164 -0.40 -9.99 -8.35
CA VAL A 164 0.05 -10.78 -9.50
C VAL A 164 0.16 -9.92 -10.77
N ASN A 165 0.92 -10.43 -11.75
CA ASN A 165 1.10 -9.81 -13.06
C ASN A 165 1.57 -8.35 -12.94
N ILE A 166 0.92 -7.43 -13.66
CA ILE A 166 1.27 -6.01 -13.73
C ILE A 166 1.33 -5.32 -12.36
N LEU A 167 0.63 -5.82 -11.34
CA LEU A 167 0.69 -5.24 -10.00
C LEU A 167 2.04 -5.52 -9.30
N GLN A 168 2.72 -6.62 -9.61
CA GLN A 168 4.07 -6.85 -9.11
C GLN A 168 5.08 -5.90 -9.77
N ASP A 169 4.95 -5.68 -11.09
CA ASP A 169 5.81 -4.75 -11.82
C ASP A 169 5.68 -3.32 -11.26
N LYS A 170 4.43 -2.86 -11.07
CA LYS A 170 4.17 -1.54 -10.47
C LYS A 170 4.65 -1.46 -9.01
N TYR A 171 4.58 -2.55 -8.25
CA TYR A 171 5.14 -2.59 -6.90
C TYR A 171 6.66 -2.48 -6.91
N SER A 172 7.35 -3.10 -7.88
CA SER A 172 8.81 -2.94 -8.04
C SER A 172 9.18 -1.47 -8.24
N LEU A 173 8.47 -0.76 -9.13
CA LEU A 173 8.66 0.68 -9.34
C LEU A 173 8.44 1.49 -8.06
N LEU A 174 7.40 1.15 -7.29
CA LEU A 174 7.15 1.76 -5.99
C LEU A 174 8.31 1.53 -5.02
N TYR A 175 8.80 0.29 -4.92
CA TYR A 175 9.89 -0.08 -4.02
C TYR A 175 11.20 0.63 -4.40
N ASP A 176 11.52 0.69 -5.69
CA ASP A 176 12.70 1.38 -6.18
C ASP A 176 12.63 2.89 -5.91
N HIS A 177 11.47 3.51 -6.11
CA HIS A 177 11.25 4.91 -5.75
C HIS A 177 11.39 5.13 -4.24
N ARG A 178 10.83 4.26 -3.41
CA ARG A 178 10.96 4.31 -1.93
C ARG A 178 12.43 4.26 -1.52
N ASN A 179 13.21 3.35 -2.10
CA ASN A 179 14.63 3.26 -1.81
C ASN A 179 15.39 4.50 -2.26
N ARG A 180 15.07 5.06 -3.43
CA ARG A 180 15.66 6.34 -3.89
C ARG A 180 15.35 7.49 -2.93
N CYS A 181 14.10 7.61 -2.49
CA CYS A 181 13.68 8.65 -1.57
C CYS A 181 14.33 8.50 -0.18
N ALA A 182 14.46 7.28 0.33
CA ALA A 182 15.03 7.01 1.65
C ALA A 182 16.57 7.08 1.66
N HIS A 183 17.22 6.65 0.58
CA HIS A 183 18.68 6.58 0.45
C HIS A 183 19.24 7.70 -0.42
N ASN A 184 18.63 8.91 -0.36
CA ASN A 184 18.99 10.14 -1.11
C ASN A 184 20.43 10.63 -0.80
N THR A 185 21.39 9.78 -1.10
CA THR A 185 22.83 9.91 -0.95
C THR A 185 23.38 10.31 -2.31
N GLN A 186 24.47 11.08 -2.33
CA GLN A 186 25.11 11.52 -3.58
C GLN A 186 25.44 10.33 -4.51
N SER A 187 25.72 9.14 -3.96
CA SER A 187 25.98 7.91 -4.70
C SER A 187 24.76 7.28 -5.39
N TYR A 188 23.53 7.57 -4.96
CA TYR A 188 22.30 7.03 -5.58
C TYR A 188 21.71 7.98 -6.62
N GLN A 189 22.16 9.24 -6.65
CA GLN A 189 21.67 10.27 -7.57
C GLN A 189 22.03 10.00 -9.04
N GLU A 190 23.01 9.14 -9.32
CA GLU A 190 23.34 8.69 -10.68
C GLU A 190 22.37 7.62 -11.21
N ASN A 191 21.54 7.01 -10.35
CA ASN A 191 20.57 5.98 -10.72
C ASN A 191 19.23 6.59 -11.18
N LEU A 192 19.32 7.52 -12.14
CA LEU A 192 18.16 8.15 -12.78
C LEU A 192 17.69 7.32 -13.98
N PRO A 193 16.38 7.29 -14.26
CA PRO A 193 15.87 6.62 -15.45
C PRO A 193 16.45 7.28 -16.70
N THR A 194 16.92 6.45 -17.64
CA THR A 194 17.43 6.94 -18.92
C THR A 194 16.30 7.56 -19.75
N LEU A 195 16.63 8.40 -20.74
CA LEU A 195 15.63 8.93 -21.67
C LEU A 195 14.83 7.81 -22.37
N ALA A 196 15.47 6.69 -22.70
CA ALA A 196 14.80 5.52 -23.27
C ALA A 196 13.80 4.88 -22.28
N THR A 197 14.13 4.87 -20.99
CA THR A 197 13.24 4.40 -19.92
C THR A 197 12.01 5.30 -19.80
N ILE A 198 12.20 6.63 -19.81
CA ILE A 198 11.12 7.62 -19.72
C ILE A 198 10.17 7.52 -20.93
N LEU A 199 10.71 7.27 -22.12
CA LEU A 199 9.94 7.10 -23.35
C LEU A 199 9.21 5.75 -23.43
N SER A 200 9.47 4.82 -22.52
CA SER A 200 8.79 3.53 -22.50
C SER A 200 7.32 3.68 -22.05
N LYS A 201 6.42 2.88 -22.62
CA LYS A 201 4.98 2.90 -22.25
C LYS A 201 4.74 2.65 -20.75
N ASN A 202 5.65 1.94 -20.09
CA ASN A 202 5.53 1.55 -18.69
C ASN A 202 5.88 2.71 -17.71
N TYR A 203 6.60 3.75 -18.17
CA TYR A 203 6.94 4.89 -17.31
C TYR A 203 5.73 5.76 -16.96
N LYS A 204 4.65 5.67 -17.75
CA LYS A 204 3.38 6.37 -17.45
C LYS A 204 2.80 5.98 -16.08
N ASP A 205 3.07 4.75 -15.68
CA ASP A 205 2.63 4.21 -14.39
C ASP A 205 3.56 4.58 -13.23
N ASP A 206 4.71 5.21 -13.51
CA ASP A 206 5.72 5.56 -12.50
C ASP A 206 5.45 6.96 -11.90
N ASN A 207 4.25 7.14 -11.33
CA ASN A 207 3.82 8.40 -10.73
C ASN A 207 3.26 8.22 -9.31
N TYR A 208 3.19 9.32 -8.55
CA TYR A 208 2.77 9.30 -7.15
C TYR A 208 1.34 8.76 -6.95
N PHE A 209 0.40 9.06 -7.85
CA PHE A 209 -0.97 8.57 -7.72
C PHE A 209 -1.07 7.06 -7.90
N VAL A 210 -0.30 6.47 -8.81
CA VAL A 210 -0.20 5.01 -8.95
C VAL A 210 0.38 4.39 -7.67
N ARG A 211 1.46 4.99 -7.14
CA ARG A 211 2.09 4.52 -5.90
C ARG A 211 1.12 4.60 -4.71
N PHE A 212 0.41 5.71 -4.55
CA PHE A 212 -0.61 5.85 -3.50
C PHE A 212 -1.76 4.84 -3.68
N THR A 213 -2.19 4.60 -4.92
CA THR A 213 -3.23 3.60 -5.22
C THR A 213 -2.79 2.21 -4.78
N LEU A 214 -1.55 1.80 -5.06
CA LEU A 214 -1.02 0.51 -4.61
C LEU A 214 -0.96 0.41 -3.08
N LEU A 215 -0.52 1.46 -2.39
CA LEU A 215 -0.42 1.46 -0.93
C LEU A 215 -1.82 1.33 -0.28
N ILE A 216 -2.82 2.04 -0.80
CA ILE A 216 -4.21 1.93 -0.36
C ILE A 216 -4.79 0.57 -0.68
N LEU A 217 -4.50 0.00 -1.85
CA LEU A 217 -4.97 -1.34 -2.23
C LEU A 217 -4.49 -2.38 -1.21
N ILE A 218 -3.18 -2.39 -0.93
CA ILE A 218 -2.57 -3.32 0.02
C ILE A 218 -3.17 -3.11 1.42
N ASP A 219 -3.31 -1.86 1.87
CA ASP A 219 -3.93 -1.54 3.16
C ASP A 219 -5.36 -2.08 3.28
N ASN A 220 -6.19 -1.87 2.25
CA ASN A 220 -7.56 -2.35 2.21
C ASN A 220 -7.65 -3.88 2.24
N ILE A 221 -6.75 -4.59 1.55
CA ILE A 221 -6.68 -6.06 1.58
C ILE A 221 -6.38 -6.55 3.00
N PHE A 222 -5.33 -6.01 3.62
CA PHE A 222 -4.93 -6.45 4.96
C PHE A 222 -5.98 -6.12 6.01
N ARG A 223 -6.59 -4.94 5.96
CA ARG A 223 -7.68 -4.56 6.86
C ARG A 223 -8.87 -5.50 6.73
N ALA A 224 -9.31 -5.79 5.51
CA ALA A 224 -10.43 -6.70 5.27
C ALA A 224 -10.16 -8.12 5.80
N LEU A 225 -8.95 -8.66 5.57
CA LEU A 225 -8.58 -9.97 6.08
C LEU A 225 -8.41 -9.99 7.60
N TYR A 226 -7.86 -8.92 8.18
CA TYR A 226 -7.69 -8.81 9.61
C TYR A 226 -9.02 -8.69 10.35
N ASP A 227 -9.99 -7.96 9.80
CA ASP A 227 -11.35 -7.92 10.36
C ASP A 227 -12.00 -9.33 10.38
N LYS A 228 -11.75 -10.16 9.34
CA LYS A 228 -12.19 -11.57 9.36
C LYS A 228 -11.47 -12.41 10.41
N TYR A 229 -10.18 -12.16 10.60
CA TYR A 229 -9.39 -12.84 11.62
C TYR A 229 -9.92 -12.52 13.02
N LEU A 230 -10.19 -11.25 13.32
CA LEU A 230 -10.78 -10.85 14.60
C LEU A 230 -12.15 -11.49 14.84
N ALA A 231 -13.03 -11.51 13.83
CA ALA A 231 -14.35 -12.14 13.97
C ALA A 231 -14.25 -13.62 14.38
N ILE A 232 -13.31 -14.36 13.76
CA ILE A 232 -13.08 -15.78 14.11
C ILE A 232 -12.50 -15.92 15.53
N MET A 233 -11.61 -15.01 15.95
CA MET A 233 -11.01 -15.04 17.28
C MET A 233 -11.97 -14.59 18.39
N GLU A 234 -13.02 -13.83 18.07
CA GLU A 234 -14.08 -13.43 19.02
C GLU A 234 -15.17 -14.51 19.18
N GLU A 235 -15.33 -15.40 18.18
CA GLU A 235 -16.30 -16.51 18.21
C GLU A 235 -15.79 -17.78 18.93
N GLY A 236 -14.48 -17.89 19.17
CA GLY A 236 -13.82 -19.03 19.85
C GLY A 236 -13.41 -18.75 21.28
#